data_AF-A0A8T1RZ56-F1
#
_entry.id   AF-A0A8T1RZ56-F1
#
_cell.length_a   1.000
_cell.length_b   1.000
_cell.length_c   1.000
_cell.angle_alpha   90.00
_cell.angle_beta   90.00
_cell.angle_gamma   90.00
#
_symmetry.space_group_name_H-M   'P 1'
#
loop_
_entity.id
_entity.type
_entity.pdbx_description
1 polymer ?
#
loop_
_entity_poly.entity_id
_entity_poly.type
_entity_poly.pdbx_seq_one_letter_code
_entity_poly.pdbx_strand_id
1 'polypeptide(L)'
;VTISGGYPATRPPSTVLYSRRVRTSETAPDRPEIEPLDPSTKTFRWKQLPSCKGAIVGYQLNITARREYDSDFLEVEELRVSQSVTEYRLHPWRHGTNYTVTIQGLTAAGLGQASRWDFETIIS
;
A
#
# COMPACT_ATOMS: atom_id res chain seq x y z
N VAL A 1 -31.64 -36.50 -52.93
CA VAL A 1 -32.41 -35.69 -51.96
C VAL A 1 -31.46 -35.31 -50.85
N THR A 2 -31.17 -34.02 -50.73
CA THR A 2 -30.29 -33.47 -49.70
C THR A 2 -31.11 -33.22 -48.44
N ILE A 3 -30.72 -33.84 -47.32
CA ILE A 3 -31.24 -33.50 -45.99
C ILE A 3 -30.03 -33.33 -45.04
N SER A 4 -29.75 -32.07 -44.71
CA SER A 4 -29.03 -31.64 -43.51
C SER A 4 -30.01 -31.66 -42.31
N GLY A 5 -29.62 -31.79 -41.04
CA GLY A 5 -28.31 -31.84 -40.41
C GLY A 5 -28.48 -31.86 -38.88
N GLY A 6 -27.35 -31.78 -38.17
CA GLY A 6 -27.30 -31.47 -36.74
C GLY A 6 -27.03 -32.68 -35.85
N TYR A 7 -25.76 -33.05 -35.69
CA TYR A 7 -25.35 -33.88 -34.56
C TYR A 7 -25.58 -33.10 -33.26
N PRO A 8 -26.17 -33.69 -32.22
CA PRO A 8 -26.23 -33.04 -30.91
C PRO A 8 -24.80 -32.91 -30.37
N ALA A 9 -24.30 -31.68 -30.32
CA ALA A 9 -23.01 -31.37 -29.70
C ALA A 9 -23.13 -31.55 -28.19
N THR A 10 -22.72 -32.71 -27.69
CA THR A 10 -22.46 -32.94 -26.26
C THR A 10 -21.29 -32.07 -25.87
N ARG A 11 -21.56 -30.90 -25.26
CA ARG A 11 -20.55 -30.02 -24.68
C ARG A 11 -19.70 -30.84 -23.70
N PRO A 12 -18.39 -31.05 -23.94
CA PRO A 12 -17.59 -31.80 -22.99
C PRO A 12 -17.52 -31.02 -21.67
N PRO A 13 -17.57 -31.70 -20.52
CA PRO A 13 -17.33 -31.03 -19.25
C PRO A 13 -15.94 -30.41 -19.29
N SER A 14 -15.83 -29.14 -18.87
CA SER A 14 -14.55 -28.45 -18.71
C SER A 14 -13.66 -29.28 -17.79
N THR A 15 -12.81 -30.11 -18.38
CA THR A 15 -11.97 -31.06 -17.64
C THR A 15 -10.72 -30.31 -17.24
N VAL A 16 -10.60 -30.00 -15.95
CA VAL A 16 -9.34 -29.46 -15.39
C VAL A 16 -8.30 -30.56 -15.51
N LEU A 17 -7.43 -30.46 -16.53
CA LEU A 17 -6.42 -31.48 -16.83
C LEU A 17 -5.37 -31.60 -15.73
N TYR A 18 -5.14 -30.53 -14.97
CA TYR A 18 -4.18 -30.50 -13.89
C TYR A 18 -4.50 -29.35 -12.92
N SER A 19 -4.57 -29.67 -11.63
CA SER A 19 -4.59 -28.67 -10.56
C SER A 19 -3.43 -28.95 -9.62
N ARG A 20 -2.57 -27.95 -9.41
CA ARG A 20 -1.46 -28.04 -8.45
C ARG A 20 -1.65 -26.96 -7.40
N ARG A 21 -1.77 -27.39 -6.15
CA ARG A 21 -1.71 -26.47 -5.01
C ARG A 21 -0.24 -26.09 -4.79
N VAL A 22 0.15 -24.92 -5.27
CA VAL A 22 1.46 -24.32 -4.99
C VAL A 22 1.35 -23.59 -3.65
N ARG A 23 2.21 -23.94 -2.69
CA ARG A 23 2.38 -23.14 -1.46
C ARG A 23 3.38 -22.05 -1.78
N THR A 24 2.90 -20.88 -2.18
CA THR A 24 3.75 -19.68 -2.20
C THR A 24 3.96 -19.26 -0.75
N SER A 25 5.20 -19.31 -0.26
CA SER A 25 5.49 -18.76 1.07
C SER A 25 5.20 -17.27 1.03
N GLU A 26 4.40 -16.80 1.96
CA GLU A 26 4.22 -15.37 2.17
C GLU A 26 5.55 -14.75 2.63
N THR A 27 5.82 -13.55 2.16
CA THR A 27 7.04 -12.78 2.39
C THR A 27 6.70 -11.32 2.67
N ALA A 28 7.68 -10.59 3.19
CA ALA A 28 7.54 -9.16 3.41
C ALA A 28 7.31 -8.40 2.08
N PRO A 29 6.38 -7.43 2.03
CA PRO A 29 6.13 -6.67 0.81
C PRO A 29 7.28 -5.81 0.34
N ASP A 30 7.21 -5.40 -0.92
CA ASP A 30 8.05 -4.31 -1.45
C ASP A 30 7.65 -2.95 -0.89
N ARG A 31 8.47 -1.93 -1.16
CA ARG A 31 8.20 -0.57 -0.73
C ARG A 31 6.98 0.02 -1.46
N PRO A 32 6.01 0.64 -0.77
CA PRO A 32 4.92 1.36 -1.42
C PRO A 32 5.44 2.56 -2.22
N GLU A 33 4.91 2.84 -3.40
CA GLU A 33 5.28 4.07 -4.11
C GLU A 33 4.50 5.25 -3.55
N ILE A 34 5.18 6.26 -3.00
CA ILE A 34 4.55 7.47 -2.45
C ILE A 34 4.29 8.44 -3.60
N GLU A 35 3.08 8.98 -3.65
CA GLU A 35 2.70 10.04 -4.59
C GLU A 35 2.93 11.42 -3.96
N PRO A 36 3.22 12.46 -4.77
CA PRO A 36 3.40 13.81 -4.26
C PRO A 36 2.21 14.30 -3.43
N LEU A 37 2.49 15.06 -2.37
CA LEU A 37 1.46 15.70 -1.57
C LEU A 37 0.60 16.61 -2.44
N ASP A 38 -0.71 16.52 -2.27
CA ASP A 38 -1.60 17.56 -2.72
C ASP A 38 -1.63 18.70 -1.68
N PRO A 39 -1.07 19.89 -1.99
CA PRO A 39 -0.98 21.00 -1.04
C PRO A 39 -2.37 21.60 -0.72
N SER A 40 -3.36 21.41 -1.59
CA SER A 40 -4.71 21.94 -1.40
C SER A 40 -5.50 21.13 -0.38
N THR A 41 -5.36 19.81 -0.40
CA THR A 41 -6.04 18.89 0.51
C THR A 41 -5.18 18.44 1.68
N LYS A 42 -3.88 18.78 1.68
CA LYS A 42 -2.87 18.31 2.64
C LYS A 42 -2.94 16.80 2.83
N THR A 43 -3.10 16.07 1.73
CA THR A 43 -3.25 14.61 1.75
C THR A 43 -2.07 14.01 1.02
N PHE A 44 -1.35 13.12 1.69
CA PHE A 44 -0.33 12.32 1.03
C PHE A 44 -0.91 10.95 0.68
N ARG A 45 -0.50 10.41 -0.47
CA ARG A 45 -1.07 9.19 -1.04
C ARG A 45 0.04 8.22 -1.40
N TRP A 46 -0.31 6.95 -1.52
CA TRP A 46 0.61 5.91 -1.98
C TRP A 46 -0.13 4.90 -2.85
N LYS A 47 0.61 4.28 -3.78
CA LYS A 47 0.07 3.21 -4.60
C LYS A 47 -0.15 1.96 -3.78
N GLN A 48 -1.28 1.31 -4.02
CA GLN A 48 -1.59 0.03 -3.41
C GLN A 48 -0.55 -1.02 -3.82
N LEU A 49 -0.03 -1.76 -2.85
CA LEU A 49 0.94 -2.82 -3.12
C LEU A 49 0.28 -4.04 -3.80
N PRO A 50 0.97 -4.69 -4.75
CA PRO A 50 0.50 -5.93 -5.32
C PRO A 50 0.60 -7.08 -4.30
N SER A 51 -0.33 -8.04 -4.37
CA SER A 51 -0.38 -9.21 -3.48
C SER A 51 0.57 -10.35 -3.88
N CYS A 52 1.56 -10.09 -4.74
CA CYS A 52 2.46 -11.12 -5.26
C CYS A 52 3.36 -11.77 -4.20
N LYS A 53 3.65 -11.03 -3.11
CA LYS A 53 4.48 -11.49 -1.99
C LYS A 53 3.68 -11.99 -0.79
N GLY A 54 2.35 -11.90 -0.83
CA GLY A 54 1.50 -12.13 0.32
C GLY A 54 0.21 -11.33 0.24
N ALA A 55 -0.75 -11.65 1.11
CA ALA A 55 -1.94 -10.84 1.25
C ALA A 55 -1.58 -9.58 2.04
N ILE A 56 -1.75 -8.41 1.44
CA ILE A 56 -1.57 -7.14 2.17
C ILE A 56 -2.68 -7.04 3.21
N VAL A 57 -2.29 -7.01 4.48
CA VAL A 57 -3.22 -6.85 5.62
C VAL A 57 -3.30 -5.40 6.10
N GLY A 58 -2.38 -4.55 5.65
CA GLY A 58 -2.37 -3.13 5.99
C GLY A 58 -1.08 -2.42 5.62
N TYR A 59 -0.96 -1.19 6.10
CA TYR A 59 0.24 -0.37 6.03
C TYR A 59 0.59 0.15 7.42
N GLN A 60 1.88 0.26 7.69
CA GLN A 60 2.40 0.94 8.87
C GLN A 60 3.05 2.25 8.45
N LEU A 61 2.64 3.33 9.11
CA LEU A 61 3.14 4.68 8.92
C LEU A 61 3.88 5.08 10.20
N ASN A 62 5.12 5.56 10.05
CA ASN A 62 5.83 6.23 11.13
C ASN A 62 6.11 7.67 10.71
N ILE A 63 5.67 8.61 11.52
CA ILE A 63 5.76 10.03 11.30
C ILE A 63 6.68 10.59 12.37
N THR A 64 7.67 11.37 11.96
CA THR A 64 8.56 12.08 12.88
C THR A 64 8.54 13.56 12.54
N ALA A 65 8.32 14.40 13.54
CA ALA A 65 8.33 15.85 13.46
C ALA A 65 9.53 16.41 14.23
N ARG A 66 10.29 17.30 13.63
CA ARG A 66 11.46 17.96 14.22
C ARG A 66 11.50 19.44 13.83
N ARG A 67 12.15 20.27 14.64
CA ARG A 67 12.42 21.67 14.30
C ARG A 67 13.91 21.91 14.33
N GLU A 68 14.43 22.61 13.32
CA GLU A 68 15.86 22.94 13.28
C GLU A 68 16.26 23.90 14.41
N TYR A 69 15.37 24.84 14.75
CA TYR A 69 15.59 25.87 15.77
C TYR A 69 15.20 25.44 17.19
N ASP A 70 14.65 24.23 17.37
CA ASP A 70 14.15 23.73 18.64
C ASP A 70 14.47 22.23 18.75
N SER A 71 15.62 21.92 19.35
CA SER A 71 16.13 20.55 19.48
C SER A 71 15.29 19.67 20.42
N ASP A 72 14.54 20.27 21.33
CA ASP A 72 13.70 19.57 22.29
C ASP A 72 12.37 19.15 21.65
N PHE A 73 12.02 19.76 20.51
CA PHE A 73 10.84 19.42 19.75
C PHE A 73 11.03 18.14 18.92
N LEU A 74 10.49 17.04 19.42
CA LEU A 74 10.37 15.77 18.73
C LEU A 74 8.97 15.19 18.94
N GLU A 75 8.21 15.04 17.84
CA GLU A 75 6.95 14.27 17.87
C GLU A 75 7.12 13.02 17.02
N VAL A 76 6.69 11.88 17.55
CA VAL A 76 6.70 10.60 16.86
C VAL A 76 5.30 10.02 16.92
N GLU A 77 4.76 9.67 15.77
CA GLU A 77 3.46 9.03 15.64
C GLU A 77 3.61 7.75 14.81
N GLU A 78 3.14 6.62 15.34
CA GLU A 78 3.10 5.34 14.65
C GLU A 78 1.63 4.92 14.47
N LEU A 79 1.25 4.68 13.22
CA LEU A 79 -0.11 4.33 12.84
C LEU A 79 -0.12 3.08 11.99
N ARG A 80 -1.13 2.23 12.20
CA ARG A 80 -1.44 1.12 11.30
C ARG A 80 -2.80 1.34 10.65
N VAL A 81 -2.83 1.29 9.32
CA VAL A 81 -4.05 1.45 8.52
C VAL A 81 -4.38 0.16 7.76
N SER A 82 -5.64 -0.02 7.39
CA SER A 82 -6.09 -1.20 6.65
C SER A 82 -5.53 -1.22 5.21
N GLN A 83 -5.59 -2.38 4.55
CA GLN A 83 -5.06 -2.52 3.19
C GLN A 83 -5.79 -1.66 2.14
N SER A 84 -7.02 -1.22 2.43
CA SER A 84 -7.83 -0.38 1.54
C SER A 84 -7.48 1.10 1.63
N VAL A 85 -6.70 1.51 2.63
CA VAL A 85 -6.28 2.90 2.81
C VAL A 85 -5.03 3.14 1.98
N THR A 86 -5.12 4.10 1.07
CA THR A 86 -4.02 4.54 0.18
C THR A 86 -3.75 6.02 0.28
N GLU A 87 -4.34 6.68 1.28
CA GLU A 87 -4.16 8.09 1.55
C GLU A 87 -4.23 8.38 3.05
N TYR A 88 -3.47 9.38 3.47
CA TYR A 88 -3.50 9.88 4.84
C TYR A 88 -3.56 11.40 4.82
N ARG A 89 -4.56 11.92 5.54
CA ARG A 89 -4.78 13.35 5.69
C ARG A 89 -3.90 13.89 6.80
N LEU A 90 -3.15 14.92 6.47
CA LEU A 90 -2.30 15.64 7.39
C LEU A 90 -3.15 16.49 8.34
N HIS A 91 -3.72 15.89 9.40
CA HIS A 91 -4.45 16.62 10.45
C HIS A 91 -3.47 17.37 11.35
N PRO A 92 -3.80 18.62 11.74
CA PRO A 92 -3.00 19.78 11.41
C PRO A 92 -1.55 19.68 11.88
N TRP A 93 -0.66 19.67 10.88
CA TRP A 93 0.78 19.58 11.09
C TRP A 93 1.26 20.96 11.52
N ARG A 94 2.16 20.99 12.49
CA ARG A 94 2.66 22.23 13.08
C ARG A 94 3.46 22.98 12.03
N HIS A 95 3.26 24.30 11.97
CA HIS A 95 4.02 25.19 11.10
C HIS A 95 5.52 25.18 11.44
N GLY A 96 6.37 25.50 10.46
CA GLY A 96 7.83 25.55 10.61
C GLY A 96 8.44 24.27 11.18
N THR A 97 7.89 23.10 10.82
CA THR A 97 8.29 21.79 11.32
C THR A 97 8.70 20.90 10.15
N ASN A 98 9.83 20.22 10.31
CA ASN A 98 10.38 19.24 9.40
C ASN A 98 9.81 17.86 9.71
N TYR A 99 9.24 17.24 8.70
CA TYR A 99 8.55 15.99 8.83
C TYR A 99 9.19 14.91 7.97
N THR A 100 9.37 13.74 8.59
CA THR A 100 9.77 12.51 7.93
C THR A 100 8.65 11.50 8.10
N VAL A 101 8.09 11.05 6.97
CA VAL A 101 7.07 10.00 6.92
C VAL A 101 7.70 8.76 6.31
N THR A 102 7.60 7.63 7.02
CA THR A 102 7.94 6.32 6.47
C THR A 102 6.71 5.45 6.37
N ILE A 103 6.55 4.76 5.24
CA ILE A 103 5.44 3.82 5.02
C ILE A 103 5.97 2.44 4.61
N GLN A 104 5.40 1.40 5.22
CA GLN A 104 5.72 0.01 4.96
C GLN A 104 4.43 -0.78 4.70
N GLY A 105 4.46 -1.69 3.73
CA GLY A 105 3.41 -2.71 3.60
C GLY A 105 3.49 -3.75 4.71
N LEU A 106 2.36 -4.34 5.07
CA LEU A 106 2.28 -5.40 6.08
C LEU A 106 1.63 -6.65 5.49
N THR A 107 2.30 -7.80 5.64
CA THR A 107 1.76 -9.15 5.37
C THR A 107 1.76 -9.99 6.63
N ALA A 108 1.25 -11.23 6.57
CA ALA A 108 1.37 -12.16 7.69
C ALA A 108 2.83 -12.53 8.00
N ALA A 109 3.74 -12.35 7.03
CA ALA A 109 5.18 -12.54 7.22
C ALA A 109 5.88 -11.33 7.88
N GLY A 110 5.19 -10.18 8.02
CA GLY A 110 5.71 -8.99 8.70
C GLY A 110 5.79 -7.74 7.82
N LEU A 111 6.58 -6.77 8.28
CA LEU A 111 6.75 -5.48 7.62
C LEU A 111 7.65 -5.58 6.38
N GLY A 112 7.21 -4.89 5.33
CA GLY A 112 7.91 -4.74 4.06
C GLY A 112 9.03 -3.71 4.10
N GLN A 113 9.61 -3.45 2.93
CA GLN A 113 10.55 -2.35 2.75
C GLN A 113 9.85 -1.00 2.95
N ALA A 114 10.54 -0.04 3.57
CA ALA A 114 10.01 1.29 3.80
C ALA A 114 10.22 2.21 2.59
N SER A 115 9.20 2.98 2.27
CA SER A 115 9.35 4.23 1.52
C SER A 115 9.40 5.39 2.48
N ARG A 116 10.21 6.40 2.15
CA ARG A 116 10.44 7.59 2.96
C ARG A 116 10.09 8.82 2.17
N TRP A 117 9.44 9.77 2.81
CA TRP A 117 9.12 11.07 2.27
C TRP A 117 9.38 12.15 3.32
N ASP A 118 10.17 13.14 2.95
CA ASP A 118 10.58 14.24 3.81
C ASP A 118 10.01 15.55 3.25
N PHE A 119 9.43 16.38 4.11
CA PHE A 119 8.91 17.69 3.74
C PHE A 119 8.91 18.66 4.93
N GLU A 120 8.89 19.95 4.63
CA GLU A 120 8.81 21.02 5.62
C GLU A 120 7.50 21.78 5.48
N THR A 121 6.86 22.10 6.59
CA THR A 121 5.71 23.00 6.62
C THR A 121 6.15 24.47 6.67
N ILE A 122 5.49 25.34 5.92
CA ILE A 122 5.77 26.78 5.90
C ILE A 122 5.66 27.39 7.31
N ILE A 123 6.63 28.26 7.64
CA ILE A 123 6.62 29.13 8.83
C ILE A 123 5.56 30.21 8.59
N SER A 124 4.51 30.26 9.42
CA SER A 124 3.47 31.30 9.36
C SER A 124 3.75 32.42 10.34
#